data_AF-A0A1V5FQQ1-F1
#
_entry.id   AF-A0A1V5FQQ1-F1
#
_cell.length_a   1.000
_cell.length_b   1.000
_cell.length_c   1.000
_cell.angle_alpha   90.00
_cell.angle_beta   90.00
_cell.angle_gamma   90.00
#
_symmetry.space_group_name_H-M   'P 1'
#
loop_
_entity.id
_entity.type
_entity.pdbx_description
1 polymer ?
#
loop_
_entity_poly.entity_id
_entity_poly.type
_entity_poly.pdbx_seq_one_letter_code
_entity_poly.pdbx_strand_id
1 'polypeptide(L)'
;MRTEQENLAASLCHLFNILPLWGLLIAGAIWFQLREESRRVVLHAQQAMIFNVMGLALVLIWLLVGLLAKVVKYVSLPLGQGLVLVNNGILLVLGAAYVIICLMGFARCLGGQSFHYPLIKVER
;
A
#
# COMPACT_ATOMS: atom_id res chain seq x y z
N MET A 1 -5.33 6.75 -25.81
CA MET A 1 -4.21 5.88 -25.38
C MET A 1 -4.43 4.47 -25.91
N ARG A 2 -3.39 3.68 -26.21
CA ARG A 2 -3.57 2.25 -26.57
C ARG A 2 -3.94 1.45 -25.32
N THR A 3 -4.84 0.48 -25.43
CA THR A 3 -5.31 -0.35 -24.30
C THR A 3 -4.17 -1.01 -23.49
N GLU A 4 -3.10 -1.44 -24.17
CA GLU A 4 -1.93 -2.02 -23.51
C GLU A 4 -1.19 -1.01 -22.62
N GLN A 5 -1.09 0.25 -23.05
CA GLN A 5 -0.45 1.32 -22.26
C GLN A 5 -1.30 1.66 -21.03
N GLU A 6 -2.62 1.65 -21.14
CA GLU A 6 -3.52 1.84 -20.00
C GLU A 6 -3.38 0.71 -18.97
N ASN A 7 -3.34 -0.54 -19.45
CA ASN A 7 -3.15 -1.71 -18.59
C ASN A 7 -1.80 -1.66 -17.88
N LEU A 8 -0.74 -1.25 -18.59
CA LEU A 8 0.58 -1.07 -18.01
C LEU A 8 0.57 0.04 -16.94
N ALA A 9 0.05 1.23 -17.27
CA ALA A 9 -0.03 2.35 -16.32
C ALA A 9 -0.83 1.98 -15.05
N ALA A 10 -1.97 1.32 -15.20
CA ALA A 10 -2.78 0.84 -14.08
C ALA A 10 -2.04 -0.21 -13.23
N SER A 11 -1.36 -1.16 -13.88
CA SER A 11 -0.60 -2.19 -13.15
C SER A 11 0.59 -1.61 -12.37
N LEU A 12 1.31 -0.64 -12.96
CA LEU A 12 2.43 0.03 -12.30
C LEU A 12 2.00 0.79 -11.03
N CYS A 13 0.81 1.37 -11.01
CA CYS A 13 0.25 2.00 -9.79
C CYS A 13 0.24 1.01 -8.61
N HIS A 14 -0.13 -0.24 -8.86
CA HIS A 14 -0.18 -1.28 -7.82
C HIS A 14 1.20 -1.87 -7.50
N LEU A 15 2.07 -2.01 -8.49
CA LEU A 15 3.42 -2.55 -8.29
C LEU A 15 4.28 -1.61 -7.43
N PHE A 16 4.33 -0.33 -7.78
CA PHE A 16 5.16 0.64 -7.04
C PHE A 16 4.65 0.89 -5.63
N ASN A 17 3.39 0.60 -5.36
CA ASN A 17 2.82 0.61 -4.03
C ASN A 17 3.49 -0.33 -3.03
N ILE A 18 4.25 -1.34 -3.50
CA ILE A 18 5.09 -2.19 -2.64
C ILE A 18 6.13 -1.34 -1.90
N LEU A 19 6.62 -0.26 -2.52
CA LEU A 19 7.57 0.66 -1.93
C LEU A 19 6.80 1.72 -1.12
N PRO A 20 6.88 1.71 0.23
CA PRO A 20 6.23 2.75 1.03
C PRO A 20 6.77 4.13 0.66
N LEU A 21 5.93 5.16 0.73
CA LEU A 21 6.21 6.55 0.31
C LEU A 21 6.39 6.73 -1.20
N TRP A 22 7.25 5.94 -1.85
CA TRP A 22 7.51 6.04 -3.28
C TRP A 22 6.31 5.64 -4.13
N GLY A 23 5.55 4.62 -3.71
CA GLY A 23 4.32 4.23 -4.38
C GLY A 23 3.30 5.37 -4.47
N LEU A 24 3.16 6.17 -3.41
CA LEU A 24 2.28 7.33 -3.39
C LEU A 24 2.74 8.40 -4.40
N LEU A 25 4.03 8.72 -4.45
CA LEU A 25 4.58 9.71 -5.38
C LEU A 25 4.42 9.25 -6.83
N ILE A 26 4.72 7.98 -7.12
CA ILE A 26 4.64 7.43 -8.47
C ILE A 26 3.17 7.34 -8.93
N ALA A 27 2.27 6.82 -8.09
CA ALA A 27 0.84 6.77 -8.40
C ALA A 27 0.26 8.19 -8.58
N GLY A 28 0.70 9.16 -7.76
CA GLY A 28 0.33 10.57 -7.91
C GLY A 28 0.83 11.18 -9.22
N ALA A 29 2.05 10.86 -9.65
CA ALA A 29 2.60 11.29 -10.93
C ALA A 29 1.82 10.69 -12.12
N ILE A 30 1.53 9.37 -12.08
CA ILE A 30 0.72 8.68 -13.09
C ILE A 30 -0.69 9.29 -13.15
N TRP A 31 -1.32 9.52 -11.99
CA TRP A 31 -2.61 10.17 -11.90
C TRP A 31 -2.56 11.56 -12.55
N PHE A 32 -1.59 12.40 -12.17
CA PHE A 32 -1.49 13.77 -12.68
C PHE A 32 -1.30 13.81 -14.20
N GLN A 33 -0.45 12.93 -14.74
CA GLN A 33 -0.15 12.87 -16.18
C GLN A 33 -1.33 12.34 -17.01
N LEU A 34 -2.05 11.32 -16.51
CA LEU A 34 -3.05 10.60 -17.30
C LEU A 34 -4.50 10.92 -16.90
N ARG A 35 -4.73 11.89 -16.02
CA ARG A 35 -6.08 12.21 -15.51
C ARG A 35 -7.09 12.64 -16.56
N GLU A 36 -6.62 13.27 -17.63
CA GLU A 36 -7.48 13.75 -18.73
C GLU A 36 -7.61 12.71 -19.84
N GLU A 37 -6.69 11.73 -19.89
CA GLU A 37 -6.62 10.74 -20.96
C GLU A 37 -7.39 9.46 -20.64
N SER A 38 -7.40 9.01 -19.38
CA SER A 38 -8.00 7.73 -19.01
C SER A 38 -8.60 7.72 -17.60
N ARG A 39 -9.93 7.67 -17.54
CA ARG A 39 -10.68 7.48 -16.28
C ARG A 39 -10.30 6.18 -15.57
N ARG A 40 -9.97 5.13 -16.33
CA ARG A 40 -9.58 3.83 -15.76
C ARG A 40 -8.28 3.97 -14.97
N VAL A 41 -7.25 4.59 -15.56
CA VAL A 41 -5.95 4.78 -14.89
C VAL A 41 -6.11 5.66 -13.66
N VAL A 42 -6.95 6.70 -13.73
CA VAL A 42 -7.27 7.56 -12.58
C VAL A 42 -7.79 6.76 -11.39
N LEU A 43 -8.78 5.87 -11.62
CA LEU A 43 -9.35 5.06 -10.55
C LEU A 43 -8.31 4.14 -9.91
N HIS A 44 -7.47 3.48 -10.72
CA HIS A 44 -6.40 2.63 -10.22
C HIS A 44 -5.34 3.41 -9.45
N ALA A 45 -4.96 4.59 -9.93
CA ALA A 45 -4.01 5.45 -9.24
C ALA A 45 -4.58 5.95 -7.91
N GLN A 46 -5.83 6.39 -7.85
CA GLN A 46 -6.48 6.81 -6.60
C GLN A 46 -6.60 5.65 -5.61
N GLN A 47 -7.04 4.49 -6.05
CA GLN A 47 -7.10 3.28 -5.24
C GLN A 47 -5.73 2.91 -4.68
N ALA A 48 -4.68 2.96 -5.52
CA ALA A 48 -3.32 2.72 -5.11
C ALA A 48 -2.87 3.75 -4.06
N MET A 49 -3.08 5.05 -4.29
CA MET A 49 -2.71 6.10 -3.34
C MET A 49 -3.38 5.89 -1.97
N ILE A 50 -4.70 5.62 -1.94
CA ILE A 50 -5.43 5.36 -0.71
C ILE A 50 -4.88 4.13 0.01
N PHE A 51 -4.63 3.03 -0.73
CA PHE A 51 -4.05 1.82 -0.15
C PHE A 51 -2.64 2.05 0.41
N ASN A 52 -1.80 2.84 -0.27
CA ASN A 52 -0.46 3.18 0.21
C ASN A 52 -0.53 3.99 1.51
N VAL A 53 -1.45 4.96 1.61
CA VAL A 53 -1.67 5.73 2.84
C VAL A 53 -2.12 4.83 3.99
N MET A 54 -2.99 3.84 3.74
CA MET A 54 -3.35 2.85 4.76
C MET A 54 -2.13 2.03 5.20
N GLY A 55 -1.27 1.61 4.27
CA GLY A 55 -0.01 0.93 4.57
C GLY A 55 0.95 1.79 5.40
N LEU A 56 1.08 3.08 5.07
CA LEU A 56 1.88 4.04 5.84
C LEU A 56 1.33 4.24 7.24
N ALA A 57 0.01 4.28 7.41
CA ALA A 57 -0.62 4.36 8.73
C ALA A 57 -0.29 3.12 9.59
N LEU A 58 -0.29 1.91 9.00
CA LEU A 58 0.14 0.69 9.70
C LEU A 58 1.61 0.76 10.13
N VAL A 59 2.50 1.25 9.28
CA VAL A 59 3.92 1.45 9.62
C VAL A 59 4.08 2.48 10.75
N LEU A 60 3.30 3.57 10.73
CA LEU A 60 3.32 4.58 11.78
C LEU A 60 2.86 3.99 13.12
N ILE A 61 1.78 3.22 13.14
CA ILE A 61 1.30 2.53 14.35
C ILE A 61 2.39 1.58 14.88
N TRP A 62 2.99 0.77 14.01
CA TRP A 62 4.10 -0.11 14.39
C TRP A 62 5.25 0.68 15.03
N LEU A 63 5.62 1.82 14.46
CA LEU A 63 6.70 2.67 14.99
C LEU A 63 6.34 3.22 16.38
N LEU A 64 5.12 3.74 16.56
CA LEU A 64 4.65 4.29 17.84
C LEU A 64 4.59 3.22 18.93
N VAL A 65 4.06 2.03 18.63
CA VAL A 65 4.04 0.89 19.55
C VAL A 65 5.46 0.44 19.88
N GLY A 66 6.36 0.43 18.89
CA GLY A 66 7.77 0.10 19.10
C GLY A 66 8.48 1.08 20.02
N LEU A 67 8.20 2.38 19.91
CA LEU A 67 8.72 3.41 20.83
C LEU A 67 8.16 3.24 22.23
N LEU A 68 6.85 3.00 22.37
CA LEU A 68 6.24 2.71 23.67
C LEU A 68 6.84 1.46 24.32
N ALA A 69 7.06 0.40 23.55
CA ALA A 69 7.67 -0.83 24.05
C ALA A 69 9.10 -0.60 24.58
N LYS A 70 9.87 0.30 23.95
CA LYS A 70 11.18 0.73 24.48
C LYS A 70 11.06 1.43 25.82
N VAL A 71 10.04 2.28 26.02
CA VAL A 71 9.77 2.92 27.31
C VAL A 71 9.41 1.86 28.36
N VAL A 72 8.55 0.91 28.02
CA VAL A 72 8.13 -0.18 28.92
C VAL A 72 9.31 -1.05 29.37
N LYS A 73 10.35 -1.23 28.54
CA LYS A 73 11.56 -1.98 28.94
C LYS A 73 12.27 -1.39 30.16
N TYR A 74 12.17 -0.08 30.41
CA TYR A 74 12.73 0.54 31.60
C TYR A 74 11.96 0.19 32.88
N VAL A 75 10.69 -0.21 32.75
CA VAL A 75 9.83 -0.62 33.87
C VAL A 75 9.83 -2.13 34.04
N SER A 76 9.72 -2.87 32.94
CA SER A 76 9.69 -4.32 32.90
C SER A 76 10.31 -4.83 31.61
N LEU A 77 11.52 -5.38 31.71
CA LEU A 77 12.24 -5.98 30.60
C LEU A 77 11.44 -7.08 29.87
N PRO A 78 10.87 -8.10 30.55
CA PRO A 78 10.16 -9.18 29.86
C PRO A 78 8.91 -8.66 29.13
N LEU A 79 8.17 -7.73 29.74
CA LEU A 79 6.99 -7.14 29.10
C LEU A 79 7.39 -6.34 27.85
N GLY A 80 8.41 -5.49 27.97
CA GLY A 80 8.89 -4.68 26.84
C GLY A 80 9.47 -5.52 25.70
N GLN A 81 10.11 -6.66 25.99
CA GLN A 81 10.54 -7.61 24.95
C GLN A 81 9.36 -8.31 24.28
N GLY A 82 8.37 -8.77 25.06
CA GLY A 82 7.15 -9.38 24.53
C GLY A 82 6.39 -8.44 23.59
N LEU A 83 6.24 -7.17 23.97
CA LEU A 83 5.60 -6.15 23.13
C LEU A 83 6.34 -5.94 21.80
N VAL A 84 7.68 -5.87 21.81
CA VAL A 84 8.46 -5.74 20.57
C VAL A 84 8.26 -6.96 19.66
N LEU A 85 8.28 -8.17 20.21
CA LEU A 85 8.10 -9.40 19.44
C LEU A 85 6.73 -9.42 18.76
N VAL A 86 5.66 -9.16 19.52
CA VAL A 86 4.28 -9.12 19.00
C VAL A 86 4.12 -8.03 17.95
N ASN A 87 4.61 -6.82 18.22
CA ASN A 87 4.51 -5.69 17.29
C ASN A 87 5.20 -5.99 15.95
N ASN A 88 6.41 -6.59 15.99
CA ASN A 88 7.13 -7.00 14.78
C ASN A 88 6.43 -8.15 14.05
N GLY A 89 5.88 -9.12 14.79
CA GLY A 89 5.12 -10.22 14.20
C GLY A 89 3.87 -9.74 13.46
N ILE A 90 3.12 -8.79 14.04
CA ILE A 90 1.96 -8.16 13.39
C ILE A 90 2.38 -7.44 12.12
N LEU A 91 3.44 -6.61 12.17
CA LEU A 91 3.93 -5.90 10.99
C LEU A 91 4.34 -6.89 9.87
N LEU A 92 5.01 -7.98 10.21
CA LEU A 92 5.44 -8.97 9.23
C LEU A 92 4.24 -9.60 8.50
N VAL A 93 3.22 -10.02 9.24
CA VAL A 93 2.01 -10.65 8.67
C VAL A 93 1.24 -9.64 7.81
N LEU A 94 0.99 -8.44 8.32
CA LEU A 94 0.26 -7.41 7.59
C LEU A 94 1.05 -6.90 6.38
N GLY A 95 2.37 -6.76 6.51
CA GLY A 95 3.27 -6.36 5.43
C GLY A 95 3.30 -7.39 4.30
N ALA A 96 3.37 -8.69 4.64
CA ALA A 96 3.28 -9.75 3.64
C ALA A 96 1.93 -9.73 2.91
N ALA A 97 0.82 -9.60 3.64
CA ALA A 97 -0.50 -9.48 3.05
C ALA A 97 -0.60 -8.23 2.13
N TYR A 98 -0.06 -7.09 2.56
CA TYR A 98 0.00 -5.87 1.77
C TYR A 98 0.73 -6.07 0.44
N VAL A 99 1.92 -6.69 0.46
CA VAL A 99 2.70 -6.98 -0.75
C VAL A 99 1.95 -7.93 -1.68
N ILE A 100 1.34 -8.98 -1.15
CA ILE A 100 0.54 -9.94 -1.95
C ILE A 100 -0.59 -9.21 -2.67
N ILE A 101 -1.34 -8.35 -1.97
CA ILE A 101 -2.45 -7.60 -2.57
C ILE A 101 -1.95 -6.66 -3.68
N CYS A 102 -0.81 -5.99 -3.49
CA CYS A 102 -0.19 -5.16 -4.53
C CYS A 102 0.21 -5.98 -5.77
N LEU A 103 0.82 -7.15 -5.57
CA LEU A 103 1.18 -8.05 -6.67
C LEU A 103 -0.05 -8.60 -7.40
N MET A 104 -1.12 -8.92 -6.68
CA MET A 104 -2.40 -9.31 -7.28
C MET A 104 -2.99 -8.17 -8.13
N GLY A 105 -2.96 -6.93 -7.63
CA GLY A 105 -3.41 -5.77 -8.38
C GLY A 105 -2.60 -5.54 -9.66
N PHE A 106 -1.28 -5.66 -9.56
CA PHE A 106 -0.36 -5.60 -10.70
C PHE A 106 -0.70 -6.67 -11.74
N ALA A 107 -0.73 -7.95 -11.35
CA ALA A 107 -0.97 -9.07 -12.27
C ALA A 107 -2.32 -8.98 -12.97
N ARG A 108 -3.38 -8.60 -12.25
CA ARG A 108 -4.73 -8.48 -12.84
C ARG A 108 -4.83 -7.31 -13.81
N CYS A 109 -4.27 -6.15 -13.48
CA CYS A 109 -4.30 -4.99 -14.37
C CYS A 109 -3.45 -5.21 -15.62
N LEU A 110 -2.30 -5.90 -15.49
CA LEU A 110 -1.46 -6.25 -16.63
C LEU A 110 -2.18 -7.18 -17.60
N GLY A 111 -2.96 -8.14 -17.08
CA GLY A 111 -3.86 -9.00 -17.88
C GLY A 111 -5.11 -8.30 -18.41
N GLY A 112 -5.22 -6.97 -18.27
CA GLY A 112 -6.36 -6.19 -18.75
C GLY A 112 -7.62 -6.28 -17.89
N GLN A 113 -7.59 -7.00 -16.78
CA GLN A 113 -8.72 -7.09 -15.85
C GLN A 113 -8.81 -5.85 -14.97
N SER A 114 -10.00 -5.59 -14.42
CA SER A 114 -10.17 -4.58 -13.37
C SER A 114 -9.86 -5.19 -12.02
N PHE A 115 -9.06 -4.49 -11.22
CA PHE A 115 -8.78 -4.82 -9.83
C PHE A 115 -9.43 -3.78 -8.91
N HIS A 116 -9.92 -4.24 -7.76
CA HIS A 116 -10.45 -3.37 -6.71
C HIS A 116 -9.92 -3.88 -5.38
N TYR A 117 -9.37 -2.98 -4.57
CA TYR A 117 -9.00 -3.33 -3.20
C TYR A 117 -10.28 -3.60 -2.38
N PRO A 118 -10.32 -4.69 -1.58
CA PRO A 118 -11.54 -5.09 -0.87
C PRO A 118 -12.15 -4.01 0.05
N LEU A 119 -11.32 -3.11 0.57
CA LEU A 119 -11.70 -2.09 1.54
C LEU A 119 -11.84 -0.68 0.96
N ILE A 120 -11.55 -0.49 -0.34
CA ILE A 120 -11.51 0.85 -0.95
C ILE A 120 -12.62 0.97 -1.99
N LYS A 121 -13.53 1.91 -1.74
CA LYS A 121 -14.55 2.34 -2.71
C LYS A 121 -14.15 3.70 -3.24
N VAL A 122 -13.86 3.77 -4.54
CA VAL A 122 -13.70 5.04 -5.26
C VAL A 122 -14.96 5.19 -6.11
N GLU A 123 -15.65 6.33 -5.96
CA GLU A 123 -16.85 6.64 -6.74
C GLU A 123 -16.47 6.76 -8.22
N ARG A 124 -17.28 6.15 -9.10
CA ARG A 124 -17.04 6.06 -10.55
C ARG A 124 -17.59 7.26 -11.30
#